data_AF-R6CH42-F1
#
_entry.id   AF-R6CH42-F1
#
_cell.length_a   1.000
_cell.length_b   1.000
_cell.length_c   1.000
_cell.angle_alpha   90.00
_cell.angle_beta   90.00
_cell.angle_gamma   90.00
#
_symmetry.space_group_name_H-M   'P 1'
#
loop_
_entity.id
_entity.type
_entity.pdbx_description
1 polymer ?
#
loop_
_entity_poly.entity_id
_entity_poly.type
_entity_poly.pdbx_seq_one_letter_code
_entity_poly.pdbx_strand_id
1 'polypeptide(L)'
;MRQSALIVLMAQIGSFVPASSAKIGIVDRIFTRVGASDDLASGQSTFMVEMTEVANILRNATSNSLLILDEIGRGTSTFDGLSIAWAVVEHIANTRLLGAKTLFATHYHELTELQGKLSGVNNYCIAVKEKGDDIVFLRKIVKGGADKSYGIQVAKLAGVPDSVIERAKELVEELSDADITERAKEIEAAGSAPQAKTATKVRNRPKTYDQVDMGQMALFDTAKDEDILKELSEMEIASMTPLEALNTLNRLQSKLKNRWSVTVVQG
;
A
#
# COMPACT_ATOMS: atom_id res chain seq x y z
N MET A 1 -16.32 -13.64 7.13
CA MET A 1 -16.00 -14.53 5.99
C MET A 1 -16.18 -16.01 6.29
N ARG A 2 -15.55 -16.57 7.34
CA ARG A 2 -15.69 -18.00 7.72
C ARG A 2 -17.14 -18.48 7.84
N GLN A 3 -18.03 -17.64 8.41
CA GLN A 3 -19.48 -17.89 8.47
C GLN A 3 -20.09 -18.20 7.10
N SER A 4 -19.72 -17.47 6.04
CA SER A 4 -20.25 -17.68 4.70
C SER A 4 -19.86 -19.04 4.13
N ALA A 5 -18.61 -19.46 4.32
CA ALA A 5 -18.14 -20.79 3.90
C ALA A 5 -18.89 -21.92 4.64
N LEU A 6 -19.06 -21.79 5.96
CA LEU A 6 -19.81 -22.76 6.75
C LEU A 6 -21.28 -22.87 6.31
N ILE A 7 -21.94 -21.73 6.04
CA ILE A 7 -23.32 -21.72 5.56
C ILE A 7 -23.45 -22.47 4.22
N VAL A 8 -22.51 -22.26 3.29
CA VAL A 8 -22.51 -22.94 1.99
C VAL A 8 -22.30 -24.45 2.16
N LEU A 9 -21.35 -24.85 3.00
CA LEU A 9 -21.11 -26.26 3.31
C LEU A 9 -22.33 -26.92 3.94
N MET A 10 -22.93 -26.28 4.95
CA MET A 10 -24.14 -26.76 5.63
C MET A 10 -25.31 -26.95 4.66
N ALA A 11 -25.50 -26.01 3.72
CA ALA A 11 -26.53 -26.13 2.71
C ALA A 11 -26.30 -27.32 1.77
N GLN A 12 -25.05 -27.57 1.35
CA GLN A 12 -24.71 -28.66 0.42
C GLN A 12 -24.70 -30.06 1.06
N ILE A 13 -24.56 -30.15 2.39
CA ILE A 13 -24.78 -31.41 3.12
C ILE A 13 -26.27 -31.67 3.45
N GLY A 14 -27.17 -30.76 3.06
CA GLY A 14 -28.61 -30.88 3.30
C GLY A 14 -29.08 -30.46 4.70
N SER A 15 -28.28 -29.68 5.44
CA SER A 15 -28.64 -29.19 6.77
C SER A 15 -29.35 -27.83 6.70
N PHE A 16 -30.11 -27.49 7.75
CA PHE A 16 -30.57 -26.11 7.94
C PHE A 16 -29.38 -25.18 8.15
N VAL A 17 -29.50 -23.93 7.70
CA VAL A 17 -28.43 -22.92 7.82
C VAL A 17 -28.79 -21.83 8.83
N PRO A 18 -27.81 -21.26 9.56
CA PRO A 18 -28.04 -20.20 10.53
C PRO A 18 -28.27 -18.83 9.85
N ALA A 19 -29.43 -18.67 9.22
CA ALA A 19 -29.88 -17.42 8.60
C ALA A 19 -31.41 -17.33 8.61
N SER A 20 -31.97 -16.12 8.66
CA SER A 20 -33.42 -15.91 8.55
C SER A 20 -33.97 -16.35 7.18
N SER A 21 -33.15 -16.25 6.13
CA SER A 21 -33.42 -16.75 4.78
C SER A 21 -32.10 -16.91 4.02
N ALA A 22 -31.97 -17.91 3.16
CA ALA A 22 -30.78 -18.10 2.32
C ALA A 22 -31.12 -18.65 0.94
N LYS A 23 -30.53 -18.08 -0.12
CA LYS A 23 -30.52 -18.62 -1.48
C LYS A 23 -29.08 -18.86 -1.89
N ILE A 24 -28.69 -20.14 -1.93
CA ILE A 24 -27.30 -20.55 -2.08
C ILE A 24 -27.17 -21.35 -3.38
N GLY A 25 -26.24 -20.95 -4.25
CA GLY A 25 -25.88 -21.74 -5.43
C GLY A 25 -24.95 -22.90 -5.05
N ILE A 26 -24.97 -23.97 -5.83
CA ILE A 26 -24.06 -25.11 -5.64
C ILE A 26 -22.65 -24.68 -6.03
N VAL A 27 -21.70 -24.87 -5.13
CA VAL A 27 -20.28 -24.68 -5.39
C VAL A 27 -19.58 -26.03 -5.53
N ASP A 28 -18.59 -26.10 -6.41
CA ASP A 28 -17.80 -27.31 -6.63
C ASP A 28 -16.73 -27.50 -5.53
N ARG A 29 -16.12 -26.40 -5.09
CA ARG A 29 -15.08 -26.36 -4.06
C ARG A 29 -15.14 -25.07 -3.25
N ILE A 30 -14.76 -25.17 -1.98
CA ILE A 30 -14.51 -24.02 -1.11
C ILE A 30 -13.00 -23.94 -0.88
N PHE A 31 -12.40 -22.85 -1.34
CA PHE A 31 -11.00 -22.55 -1.12
C PHE A 31 -10.86 -21.51 -0.01
N THR A 32 -9.94 -21.75 0.91
CA THR A 32 -9.68 -20.83 2.01
C THR A 32 -8.19 -20.55 2.13
N ARG A 33 -7.82 -19.28 2.03
CA ARG A 33 -6.59 -18.75 2.60
C ARG A 33 -7.01 -17.89 3.77
N VAL A 34 -7.07 -18.49 4.95
CA VAL A 34 -7.43 -17.82 6.19
C VAL A 34 -6.33 -18.16 7.17
N GLY A 35 -5.57 -17.17 7.62
CA GLY A 35 -4.36 -17.38 8.42
C GLY A 35 -4.56 -18.45 9.49
N ALA A 36 -3.85 -19.56 9.35
CA ALA A 36 -3.60 -20.51 10.41
C ALA A 36 -2.32 -20.08 11.10
N SER A 37 -2.34 -20.09 12.43
CA SER A 37 -1.21 -19.84 13.33
C SER A 37 0.09 -20.38 12.75
N ASP A 38 1.11 -19.53 12.69
CA ASP A 38 2.43 -19.85 12.12
C ASP A 38 2.89 -21.26 12.49
N ASP A 39 2.88 -22.17 11.51
CA ASP A 39 3.58 -23.43 11.67
C ASP A 39 5.06 -23.18 11.37
N LEU A 40 5.73 -22.63 12.37
CA LEU A 40 7.15 -22.30 12.36
C LEU A 40 8.05 -23.55 12.18
N ALA A 41 7.49 -24.76 12.23
CA ALA A 41 8.22 -26.02 12.23
C ALA A 41 8.67 -26.49 10.83
N SER A 42 8.21 -25.88 9.74
CA SER A 42 8.44 -26.39 8.37
C SER A 42 9.74 -25.89 7.69
N GLY A 43 10.44 -24.93 8.28
CA GLY A 43 11.65 -24.34 7.68
C GLY A 43 11.42 -23.60 6.35
N GLN A 44 10.16 -23.38 5.96
CA GLN A 44 9.77 -22.59 4.80
C GLN A 44 9.37 -21.18 5.25
N SER A 45 9.68 -20.16 4.44
CA SER A 45 9.19 -18.79 4.69
C SER A 45 7.67 -18.80 4.72
N THR A 46 7.08 -18.15 5.73
CA THR A 46 5.61 -18.00 5.87
C THR A 46 4.99 -17.40 4.62
N PHE A 47 5.69 -16.47 3.97
CA PHE A 47 5.27 -15.88 2.70
C PHE A 47 5.29 -16.90 1.55
N MET A 48 6.27 -17.81 1.49
CA MET A 48 6.31 -18.83 0.45
C MET A 48 5.19 -19.88 0.62
N VAL A 49 4.85 -20.24 1.87
CA VAL A 49 3.69 -21.09 2.16
C VAL A 49 2.41 -20.39 1.70
N GLU A 50 2.25 -19.12 2.05
CA GLU A 50 1.14 -18.29 1.58
C GLU A 50 1.03 -18.26 0.06
N MET A 51 2.13 -18.00 -0.65
CA MET A 51 2.13 -17.97 -2.12
C MET A 51 1.85 -19.34 -2.74
N THR A 52 2.27 -20.43 -2.10
CA THR A 52 1.95 -21.79 -2.55
C THR A 52 0.46 -22.09 -2.39
N GLU A 53 -0.16 -21.63 -1.30
CA GLU A 53 -1.60 -21.72 -1.09
C GLU A 53 -2.37 -20.91 -2.14
N VAL A 54 -1.99 -19.65 -2.38
CA VAL A 54 -2.59 -18.81 -3.42
C VAL A 54 -2.44 -19.47 -4.80
N ALA A 55 -1.26 -19.98 -5.14
CA ALA A 55 -1.03 -20.67 -6.41
C ALA A 55 -1.90 -21.93 -6.54
N ASN A 56 -2.08 -22.70 -5.46
CA ASN A 56 -2.96 -23.85 -5.44
C ASN A 56 -4.43 -23.46 -5.67
N ILE A 57 -4.90 -22.38 -5.03
CA ILE A 57 -6.25 -21.86 -5.21
C ILE A 57 -6.46 -21.44 -6.68
N LEU A 58 -5.57 -20.61 -7.22
CA LEU A 58 -5.73 -20.08 -8.58
C LEU A 58 -5.66 -21.17 -9.67
N ARG A 59 -4.87 -22.23 -9.46
CA ARG A 59 -4.77 -23.35 -10.42
C ARG A 59 -5.97 -24.29 -10.41
N ASN A 60 -6.65 -24.43 -9.28
CA ASN A 60 -7.67 -25.46 -9.08
C ASN A 60 -9.09 -24.93 -8.89
N ALA A 61 -9.25 -23.63 -8.69
CA ALA A 61 -10.54 -22.98 -8.62
C ALA A 61 -11.20 -22.94 -10.01
N THR A 62 -12.52 -23.00 -10.01
CA THR A 62 -13.35 -22.79 -11.20
C THR A 62 -14.28 -21.60 -10.96
N SER A 63 -15.00 -21.18 -12.01
CA SER A 63 -16.04 -20.14 -11.89
C SER A 63 -17.18 -20.50 -10.91
N ASN A 64 -17.33 -21.80 -10.58
CA ASN A 64 -18.31 -22.29 -9.63
C ASN A 64 -17.75 -22.43 -8.20
N SER A 65 -16.47 -22.11 -7.98
CA SER A 65 -15.84 -22.20 -6.66
C SER A 65 -16.15 -20.99 -5.79
N LEU A 66 -16.12 -21.19 -4.47
CA LEU A 66 -16.15 -20.13 -3.46
C LEU A 66 -14.74 -19.94 -2.88
N LEU A 67 -14.20 -18.73 -3.00
CA LEU A 67 -12.89 -18.37 -2.47
C LEU A 67 -13.06 -17.46 -1.25
N ILE A 68 -12.36 -17.79 -0.17
CA ILE A 68 -12.25 -16.96 1.03
C ILE A 68 -10.76 -16.64 1.22
N LEU A 69 -10.39 -15.39 0.98
CA LEU A 69 -9.00 -14.93 1.02
C LEU A 69 -8.87 -13.87 2.12
N ASP A 70 -7.90 -14.07 3.00
CA ASP A 70 -7.63 -13.21 4.14
C ASP A 70 -6.17 -12.76 4.06
N GLU A 71 -5.97 -11.46 3.86
CA GLU A 71 -4.69 -10.78 4.07
C GLU A 71 -3.51 -11.28 3.23
N ILE A 72 -3.77 -11.56 1.94
CA ILE A 72 -2.71 -11.90 0.99
C ILE A 72 -1.72 -10.74 0.85
N GLY A 73 -0.43 -11.06 0.84
CA GLY A 73 0.68 -10.16 0.62
C GLY A 73 1.24 -9.52 1.90
N ARG A 74 0.89 -10.00 3.11
CA ARG A 74 1.41 -9.42 4.37
C ARG A 74 2.85 -9.83 4.72
N GLY A 75 3.32 -10.98 4.25
CA GLY A 75 4.64 -11.52 4.61
C GLY A 75 5.82 -10.95 3.82
N THR A 76 5.64 -9.85 3.09
CA THR A 76 6.66 -9.26 2.19
C THR A 76 6.62 -7.73 2.25
N SER A 77 7.41 -7.04 1.40
CA SER A 77 7.38 -5.58 1.26
C SER A 77 5.96 -5.08 0.93
N THR A 78 5.59 -3.91 1.43
CA THR A 78 4.23 -3.35 1.24
C THR A 78 3.86 -3.24 -0.24
N PHE A 79 4.79 -2.78 -1.08
CA PHE A 79 4.55 -2.62 -2.52
C PHE A 79 4.46 -3.97 -3.25
N ASP A 80 5.30 -4.94 -2.92
CA ASP A 80 5.22 -6.28 -3.53
C ASP A 80 3.93 -6.98 -3.10
N GLY A 81 3.59 -6.89 -1.81
CA GLY A 81 2.40 -7.46 -1.23
C GLY A 81 1.12 -6.90 -1.85
N LEU A 82 1.04 -5.56 -1.97
CA LEU A 82 -0.04 -4.87 -2.65
C LEU A 82 -0.14 -5.30 -4.12
N SER A 83 0.99 -5.31 -4.84
CA SER A 83 1.02 -5.64 -6.28
C SER A 83 0.55 -7.06 -6.55
N ILE A 84 0.99 -8.02 -5.72
CA ILE A 84 0.54 -9.41 -5.81
C ILE A 84 -0.94 -9.52 -5.49
N ALA A 85 -1.41 -8.91 -4.40
CA ALA A 85 -2.82 -8.95 -4.01
C ALA A 85 -3.71 -8.34 -5.10
N TRP A 86 -3.28 -7.24 -5.72
CA TRP A 86 -3.96 -6.59 -6.83
C TRP A 86 -4.09 -7.53 -8.03
N ALA A 87 -2.97 -8.11 -8.48
CA ALA A 87 -2.95 -9.03 -9.62
C ALA A 87 -3.81 -10.28 -9.37
N VAL A 88 -3.84 -10.79 -8.13
CA VAL A 88 -4.72 -11.90 -7.72
C VAL A 88 -6.19 -11.50 -7.83
N VAL A 89 -6.58 -10.31 -7.37
CA VAL A 89 -7.97 -9.84 -7.49
C VAL A 89 -8.36 -9.68 -8.96
N GLU A 90 -7.50 -9.10 -9.80
CA GLU A 90 -7.74 -8.98 -11.24
C GLU A 90 -7.95 -10.34 -11.91
N HIS A 91 -7.09 -11.32 -11.60
CA HIS A 91 -7.19 -12.67 -12.13
C HIS A 91 -8.52 -13.34 -11.74
N ILE A 92 -8.89 -13.24 -10.47
CA ILE A 92 -10.11 -13.85 -9.92
C ILE A 92 -11.37 -13.18 -10.50
N ALA A 93 -11.41 -11.85 -10.56
CA ALA A 93 -12.57 -11.09 -11.02
C ALA A 93 -12.82 -11.24 -12.53
N ASN A 94 -11.78 -11.52 -13.32
CA ASN A 94 -11.90 -11.69 -14.75
C ASN A 94 -12.66 -13.00 -15.09
N THR A 95 -13.87 -12.86 -15.62
CA THR A 95 -14.75 -13.99 -15.98
C THR A 95 -14.24 -14.85 -17.13
N ARG A 96 -13.25 -14.36 -17.91
CA ARG A 96 -12.59 -15.15 -18.96
C ARG A 96 -11.45 -16.01 -18.42
N LEU A 97 -10.93 -15.68 -17.23
CA LEU A 97 -9.86 -16.41 -16.58
C LEU A 97 -10.42 -17.34 -15.51
N LEU A 98 -11.07 -16.78 -14.49
CA LEU A 98 -11.62 -17.55 -13.37
C LEU A 98 -13.07 -17.18 -13.06
N GLY A 99 -13.36 -15.92 -12.71
CA GLY A 99 -14.71 -15.44 -12.43
C GLY A 99 -15.37 -16.09 -11.21
N ALA A 100 -14.59 -16.53 -10.22
CA ALA A 100 -15.09 -17.24 -9.05
C ALA A 100 -15.67 -16.28 -7.99
N LYS A 101 -16.68 -16.75 -7.23
CA LYS A 101 -17.25 -15.97 -6.13
C LYS A 101 -16.23 -15.86 -5.01
N THR A 102 -15.85 -14.64 -4.64
CA THR A 102 -14.73 -14.41 -3.73
C THR A 102 -15.09 -13.41 -2.63
N LEU A 103 -14.73 -13.75 -1.39
CA LEU A 103 -14.64 -12.80 -0.28
C LEU A 103 -13.16 -12.57 0.01
N PHE A 104 -12.71 -11.33 -0.11
CA PHE A 104 -11.33 -10.92 0.12
C PHE A 104 -11.31 -9.92 1.26
N ALA A 105 -10.64 -10.24 2.37
CA ALA A 105 -10.33 -9.27 3.42
C ALA A 105 -8.89 -8.78 3.26
N THR A 106 -8.72 -7.47 3.39
CA THR A 106 -7.42 -6.82 3.21
C THR A 106 -7.30 -5.59 4.10
N HIS A 107 -6.06 -5.19 4.33
CA HIS A 107 -5.70 -3.89 4.91
C HIS A 107 -5.20 -2.90 3.86
N TYR A 108 -4.98 -3.34 2.62
CA TYR A 108 -4.61 -2.49 1.51
C TYR A 108 -5.81 -1.66 1.05
N HIS A 109 -5.83 -0.39 1.44
CA HIS A 109 -6.90 0.54 1.06
C HIS A 109 -6.89 0.82 -0.44
N GLU A 110 -5.73 0.74 -1.09
CA GLU A 110 -5.54 0.92 -2.52
C GLU A 110 -6.37 -0.07 -3.33
N LEU A 111 -6.60 -1.29 -2.82
CA LEU A 111 -7.45 -2.29 -3.48
C LEU A 111 -8.92 -1.88 -3.53
N THR A 112 -9.36 -0.93 -2.70
CA THR A 112 -10.74 -0.43 -2.76
C THR A 112 -11.01 0.31 -4.08
N GLU A 113 -9.98 0.87 -4.72
CA GLU A 113 -10.12 1.53 -6.02
C GLU A 113 -10.48 0.57 -7.16
N LEU A 114 -10.35 -0.75 -6.95
CA LEU A 114 -10.74 -1.74 -7.93
C LEU A 114 -12.26 -1.76 -8.15
N GLN A 115 -13.04 -1.31 -7.17
CA GLN A 115 -14.47 -1.10 -7.36
C GLN A 115 -14.69 -0.01 -8.42
N GLY A 116 -15.40 -0.36 -9.50
CA GLY A 116 -15.66 0.53 -10.62
C GLY A 116 -14.65 0.41 -11.76
N LYS A 117 -13.42 -0.03 -11.48
CA LYS A 117 -12.44 -0.42 -12.51
C LYS A 117 -12.70 -1.85 -13.01
N LEU A 118 -12.97 -2.78 -12.09
CA LEU A 118 -13.27 -4.18 -12.39
C LEU A 118 -14.77 -4.47 -12.24
N SER A 119 -15.33 -5.13 -13.24
CA SER A 119 -16.72 -5.61 -13.18
C SER A 119 -16.88 -6.68 -12.10
N GLY A 120 -17.91 -6.56 -11.26
CA GLY A 120 -18.23 -7.54 -10.22
C GLY A 120 -17.50 -7.33 -8.88
N VAL A 121 -16.55 -6.40 -8.80
CA VAL A 121 -15.88 -6.04 -7.53
C VAL A 121 -16.73 -5.03 -6.76
N ASN A 122 -16.98 -5.31 -5.49
CA ASN A 122 -17.77 -4.47 -4.59
C ASN A 122 -17.11 -4.41 -3.21
N ASN A 123 -16.91 -3.21 -2.69
CA ASN A 123 -16.31 -2.97 -1.39
C ASN A 123 -17.36 -3.03 -0.28
N TYR A 124 -16.95 -3.63 0.82
CA TYR A 124 -17.67 -3.66 2.07
C TYR A 124 -16.69 -3.44 3.21
N CYS A 125 -17.13 -2.76 4.26
CA CYS A 125 -16.35 -2.53 5.46
C CYS A 125 -17.17 -2.87 6.71
N ILE A 126 -16.49 -3.03 7.85
CA ILE A 126 -17.13 -3.19 9.14
C ILE A 126 -17.47 -1.79 9.67
N ALA A 127 -18.73 -1.56 10.01
CA ALA A 127 -19.18 -0.28 10.54
C ALA A 127 -18.52 -0.01 11.90
N VAL A 128 -17.90 1.16 11.99
CA VAL A 128 -17.29 1.70 13.21
C VAL A 128 -18.10 2.91 13.65
N LYS A 129 -18.39 3.02 14.94
CA LYS A 129 -19.00 4.21 15.54
C LYS A 129 -17.97 4.92 16.41
N GLU A 130 -17.64 6.15 16.03
CA GLU A 130 -16.76 7.03 16.80
C GLU A 130 -17.56 7.66 17.97
N LYS A 131 -16.93 7.75 19.15
CA LYS A 131 -17.47 8.38 20.35
C LYS A 131 -16.36 9.21 21.00
N GLY A 132 -16.15 10.42 20.50
CA GLY A 132 -14.97 11.21 20.85
C GLY A 132 -13.70 10.52 20.34
N ASP A 133 -12.74 10.30 21.23
CA ASP A 133 -11.47 9.61 20.89
C ASP A 133 -11.56 8.08 20.90
N ASP A 134 -12.72 7.52 21.25
CA ASP A 134 -12.92 6.08 21.33
C ASP A 134 -13.75 5.57 20.14
N ILE A 135 -13.54 4.31 19.77
CA ILE A 135 -14.28 3.64 18.69
C ILE A 135 -15.03 2.43 19.20
N VAL A 136 -16.21 2.17 18.63
CA VAL A 136 -17.02 0.98 18.89
C VAL A 136 -17.26 0.23 17.59
N PHE A 137 -16.79 -1.00 17.51
CA PHE A 137 -17.04 -1.89 16.37
C PHE A 137 -18.46 -2.44 16.42
N LEU A 138 -19.31 -2.03 15.46
CA LEU A 138 -20.72 -2.43 15.43
C LEU A 138 -20.93 -3.86 14.92
N ARG A 139 -19.86 -4.56 14.50
CA ARG A 139 -19.88 -5.90 13.85
C ARG A 139 -20.86 -6.00 12.68
N LYS A 140 -21.21 -4.86 12.08
CA LYS A 140 -22.16 -4.75 10.98
C LYS A 140 -21.38 -4.52 9.70
N ILE A 141 -21.57 -5.36 8.69
CA ILE A 141 -21.00 -5.14 7.36
C ILE A 141 -21.86 -4.11 6.62
N VAL A 142 -21.21 -3.08 6.08
CA VAL A 142 -21.85 -2.01 5.28
C VAL A 142 -21.14 -1.88 3.94
N LYS A 143 -21.86 -1.41 2.92
CA LYS A 143 -21.30 -1.20 1.59
C LYS A 143 -20.41 0.05 1.59
N GLY A 144 -19.24 -0.02 0.97
CA GLY A 144 -18.26 1.06 0.91
C GLY A 144 -16.83 0.58 1.20
N GLY A 145 -15.85 1.42 0.84
CA GLY A 145 -14.48 1.27 1.32
C GLY A 145 -14.37 1.70 2.78
N ALA A 146 -13.22 1.43 3.41
CA ALA A 146 -12.89 2.05 4.69
C ALA A 146 -12.20 3.38 4.40
N ASP A 147 -12.78 4.50 4.84
CA ASP A 147 -12.23 5.84 4.55
C ASP A 147 -11.08 6.23 5.52
N LYS A 148 -10.85 5.44 6.59
CA LYS A 148 -9.85 5.70 7.62
C LYS A 148 -9.22 4.41 8.14
N SER A 149 -7.94 4.48 8.50
CA SER A 149 -7.27 3.46 9.31
C SER A 149 -7.47 3.74 10.79
N TYR A 150 -7.91 2.73 11.54
CA TYR A 150 -8.20 2.83 12.97
C TYR A 150 -7.12 2.17 13.85
N GLY A 151 -5.90 2.01 13.34
CA GLY A 151 -4.83 1.25 14.00
C GLY A 151 -4.46 1.81 15.38
N ILE A 152 -4.30 3.13 15.49
CA ILE A 152 -3.96 3.82 16.76
C ILE A 152 -5.12 3.69 17.76
N GLN A 153 -6.36 3.84 17.31
CA GLN A 153 -7.55 3.71 18.15
C GLN A 153 -7.73 2.26 18.65
N VAL A 154 -7.40 1.26 17.83
CA VAL A 154 -7.35 -0.15 18.24
C VAL A 154 -6.26 -0.39 19.29
N ALA A 155 -5.07 0.21 19.12
CA ALA A 155 -3.99 0.12 20.11
C ALA A 155 -4.41 0.74 21.46
N LYS A 156 -5.10 1.88 21.43
CA LYS A 156 -5.66 2.51 22.64
C LYS A 156 -6.68 1.60 23.33
N LEU A 157 -7.60 0.98 22.58
CA LEU A 157 -8.56 0.00 23.10
C LEU A 157 -7.89 -1.25 23.68
N ALA A 158 -6.72 -1.64 23.16
CA ALA A 158 -5.92 -2.75 23.68
C ALA A 158 -5.16 -2.40 24.97
N GLY A 159 -5.19 -1.14 25.41
CA GLY A 159 -4.51 -0.68 26.63
C GLY A 159 -3.03 -0.33 26.42
N VAL A 160 -2.63 0.00 25.19
CA VAL A 160 -1.29 0.55 24.93
C VAL A 160 -1.17 1.91 25.66
N PRO A 161 -0.05 2.19 26.36
CA PRO A 161 0.10 3.41 27.16
C PRO A 161 -0.12 4.69 26.36
N ASP A 162 -0.75 5.69 26.98
CA ASP A 162 -1.08 6.96 26.33
C ASP A 162 0.14 7.67 25.75
N SER A 163 1.31 7.58 26.41
CA SER A 163 2.56 8.15 25.89
C SER A 163 2.99 7.56 24.54
N VAL A 164 2.70 6.28 24.30
CA VAL A 164 2.96 5.61 23.02
C VAL A 164 1.90 6.00 21.98
N ILE A 165 0.64 6.10 22.40
CA ILE A 165 -0.46 6.51 21.53
C ILE A 165 -0.26 7.94 21.01
N GLU A 166 0.10 8.89 21.88
CA GLU A 166 0.38 10.27 21.48
C GLU A 166 1.57 10.34 20.52
N ARG A 167 2.67 9.64 20.80
CA ARG A 167 3.81 9.60 19.87
C ARG A 167 3.45 8.96 18.53
N ALA A 168 2.61 7.92 18.53
CA ALA A 168 2.16 7.29 17.29
C ALA A 168 1.29 8.22 16.44
N LYS A 169 0.48 9.09 17.07
CA LYS A 169 -0.30 10.11 16.35
C LYS A 169 0.61 11.13 15.67
N GLU A 170 1.59 11.67 16.41
CA GLU A 170 2.59 12.60 15.86
C GLU A 170 3.32 12.00 14.65
N LEU A 171 3.79 10.76 14.77
CA LEU A 171 4.52 10.07 13.69
C LEU A 171 3.64 9.85 12.45
N VAL A 172 2.36 9.55 12.60
CA VAL A 172 1.45 9.38 11.46
C VAL A 172 1.24 10.70 10.73
N GLU A 173 1.11 11.82 11.46
CA GLU A 173 1.02 13.15 10.86
C GLU A 173 2.31 13.47 10.09
N GLU A 174 3.48 13.29 10.71
CA GLU A 174 4.79 13.49 10.08
C GLU A 174 4.96 12.67 8.78
N LEU A 175 4.58 11.39 8.80
CA LEU A 175 4.66 10.50 7.64
C LEU A 175 3.66 10.87 6.54
N SER A 176 2.45 11.29 6.91
CA SER A 176 1.44 11.69 5.93
C SER A 176 1.82 12.98 5.20
N ASP A 177 2.43 13.95 5.89
CA ASP A 177 2.90 15.19 5.29
C ASP A 177 4.11 14.95 4.38
N ALA A 178 4.99 14.00 4.73
CA ALA A 178 6.10 13.57 3.89
C ALA A 178 5.61 12.90 2.59
N ASP A 179 4.65 11.97 2.66
CA ASP A 179 4.08 11.31 1.48
C ASP A 179 3.34 12.32 0.56
N ILE A 180 2.64 13.30 1.12
CA ILE A 180 1.97 14.36 0.35
C ILE A 180 2.99 15.25 -0.35
N THR A 181 4.08 15.61 0.33
CA THR A 181 5.11 16.48 -0.26
C THR A 181 5.94 15.77 -1.34
N GLU A 182 6.15 14.46 -1.24
CA GLU A 182 6.75 13.67 -2.34
C GLU A 182 5.81 13.56 -3.54
N ARG A 183 4.52 13.23 -3.32
CA ARG A 183 3.52 13.19 -4.41
C ARG A 183 3.31 14.54 -5.08
N ALA A 184 3.34 15.65 -4.33
CA ALA A 184 3.22 16.99 -4.90
C ALA A 184 4.41 17.32 -5.82
N LYS A 185 5.63 16.92 -5.44
CA LYS A 185 6.83 17.10 -6.26
C LYS A 185 6.82 16.24 -7.53
N GLU A 186 6.27 15.03 -7.47
CA GLU A 186 6.11 14.18 -8.67
C GLU A 186 5.10 14.75 -9.67
N ILE A 187 4.01 15.35 -9.19
CA ILE A 187 3.00 16.02 -10.04
C ILE A 187 3.58 17.30 -10.67
N GLU A 188 4.42 18.05 -9.95
CA GLU A 188 5.14 19.21 -10.51
C GLU A 188 6.23 18.79 -11.51
N ALA A 189 6.92 17.67 -11.28
CA ALA A 189 7.94 17.13 -12.20
C ALA A 189 7.35 16.53 -13.48
N ALA A 190 6.10 16.04 -13.45
CA ALA A 190 5.39 15.53 -14.63
C ALA A 190 4.72 16.63 -15.48
N GLY A 191 4.85 17.91 -15.09
CA GLY A 191 4.14 19.04 -15.71
C GLY A 191 5.01 19.98 -16.54
N SER A 192 5.35 19.61 -17.80
CA SER A 192 5.67 20.54 -18.91
C SER A 192 5.85 19.76 -20.23
N ALA A 193 5.18 19.94 -21.38
CA ALA A 193 4.18 20.87 -21.97
C ALA A 193 3.85 20.35 -23.43
N PRO A 194 3.04 20.98 -24.36
CA PRO A 194 1.79 21.79 -24.28
C PRO A 194 0.70 21.57 -25.41
N GLN A 195 -0.44 22.32 -25.27
CA GLN A 195 -1.48 22.83 -26.23
C GLN A 195 -2.76 21.99 -26.52
N ALA A 196 -4.01 22.51 -26.58
CA ALA A 196 -4.50 23.84 -26.99
C ALA A 196 -5.94 24.22 -26.50
N LYS A 197 -6.14 25.55 -26.23
CA LYS A 197 -7.33 26.45 -26.41
C LYS A 197 -8.66 26.08 -25.71
N THR A 198 -9.35 26.95 -24.95
CA THR A 198 -9.89 28.28 -25.34
C THR A 198 -10.45 29.05 -24.12
N ALA A 199 -10.25 30.39 -24.10
CA ALA A 199 -11.01 31.50 -23.47
C ALA A 199 -11.84 31.26 -22.17
N THR A 200 -11.76 32.10 -21.11
CA THR A 200 -12.31 33.48 -21.09
C THR A 200 -11.89 34.24 -19.80
N LYS A 201 -11.74 35.56 -19.95
CA LYS A 201 -11.37 36.65 -19.02
C LYS A 201 -12.09 36.70 -17.66
N VAL A 202 -11.42 37.22 -16.61
CA VAL A 202 -11.68 38.43 -15.76
C VAL A 202 -10.61 38.45 -14.63
N ARG A 203 -9.54 39.26 -14.60
CA ARG A 203 -9.34 40.72 -14.34
C ARG A 203 -9.39 41.16 -12.85
N ASN A 204 -8.22 41.28 -12.19
CA ASN A 204 -7.72 42.44 -11.37
C ASN A 204 -6.41 42.06 -10.62
N ARG A 205 -5.21 42.55 -11.00
CA ARG A 205 -4.50 43.81 -10.63
C ARG A 205 -3.78 43.79 -9.25
N PRO A 206 -2.66 44.53 -9.07
CA PRO A 206 -1.32 43.94 -9.01
C PRO A 206 -0.52 44.34 -7.76
N LYS A 207 0.59 43.64 -7.45
CA LYS A 207 1.72 44.25 -6.73
C LYS A 207 3.06 43.81 -7.34
N THR A 208 3.77 44.84 -7.78
CA THR A 208 5.12 44.95 -8.30
C THR A 208 6.16 44.44 -7.30
N TYR A 209 7.22 43.78 -7.76
CA TYR A 209 8.62 44.07 -7.38
C TYR A 209 9.57 43.58 -8.49
N ASP A 210 10.75 44.20 -8.50
CA ASP A 210 11.65 44.47 -9.62
C ASP A 210 12.15 43.29 -10.47
N GLN A 211 12.34 43.63 -11.74
CA GLN A 211 13.24 42.94 -12.66
C GLN A 211 14.69 43.25 -12.27
N VAL A 212 15.46 42.23 -11.90
CA VAL A 212 16.89 42.21 -12.20
C VAL A 212 17.29 40.79 -12.63
N ASP A 213 17.69 40.71 -13.89
CA ASP A 213 18.53 39.72 -14.58
C ASP A 213 18.37 38.22 -14.35
N MET A 214 17.78 37.61 -15.38
CA MET A 214 18.16 36.31 -15.93
C MET A 214 19.63 36.35 -16.39
N GLY A 215 20.54 35.74 -15.64
CA GLY A 215 21.93 35.68 -16.08
C GLY A 215 22.93 35.00 -15.14
N GLN A 216 22.59 33.90 -14.47
CA GLN A 216 23.59 32.99 -13.90
C GLN A 216 23.03 31.57 -13.75
N MET A 217 23.18 30.79 -14.83
CA MET A 217 23.29 29.34 -14.71
C MET A 217 24.51 29.00 -13.84
N ALA A 218 24.38 27.88 -13.12
CA ALA A 218 25.44 27.11 -12.46
C ALA A 218 26.03 27.73 -11.19
N LEU A 219 25.53 27.28 -10.03
CA LEU A 219 26.31 27.00 -8.82
C LEU A 219 25.33 26.73 -7.67
N PHE A 220 24.82 25.50 -7.60
CA PHE A 220 24.43 24.72 -6.41
C PHE A 220 23.67 23.49 -6.91
N ASP A 221 24.39 22.69 -7.71
CA ASP A 221 23.95 21.36 -8.09
C ASP A 221 24.21 20.46 -6.89
N THR A 222 23.17 20.18 -6.10
CA THR A 222 23.23 19.13 -5.08
C THR A 222 23.27 17.81 -5.82
N ALA A 223 24.48 17.27 -6.03
CA ALA A 223 24.70 15.94 -6.61
C ALA A 223 23.65 14.97 -6.08
N LYS A 224 22.86 14.38 -6.99
CA LYS A 224 21.81 13.43 -6.64
C LYS A 224 22.48 12.11 -6.24
N ASP A 225 21.81 11.29 -5.46
CA ASP A 225 22.38 10.01 -4.97
C ASP A 225 22.78 9.10 -6.14
N GLU A 226 22.07 9.24 -7.26
CA GLU A 226 22.37 8.57 -8.53
C GLU A 226 23.76 8.94 -9.09
N ASP A 227 24.23 10.18 -8.93
CA ASP A 227 25.54 10.60 -9.44
C ASP A 227 26.69 9.94 -8.66
N ILE A 228 26.52 9.80 -7.34
CA ILE A 228 27.51 9.14 -6.47
C ILE A 228 27.50 7.63 -6.69
N LEU A 229 26.32 7.02 -6.82
CA LEU A 229 26.18 5.59 -7.12
C LEU A 229 26.78 5.25 -8.49
N LYS A 230 26.56 6.12 -9.48
CA LYS A 230 27.17 5.99 -10.80
C LYS A 230 28.69 6.13 -10.71
N GLU A 231 29.20 7.16 -10.01
CA GLU A 231 30.63 7.39 -9.80
C GLU A 231 31.29 6.17 -9.10
N LEU A 232 30.62 5.52 -8.15
CA LEU A 232 31.11 4.32 -7.49
C LEU A 232 31.09 3.09 -8.41
N SER A 233 30.07 2.94 -9.26
CA SER A 233 29.93 1.82 -10.18
C SER A 233 30.95 1.83 -11.33
N GLU A 234 31.39 3.02 -11.73
CA GLU A 234 32.36 3.23 -12.81
C GLU A 234 33.82 3.24 -12.30
N MET A 235 34.06 3.09 -11.00
CA MET A 235 35.41 3.06 -10.43
C MET A 235 36.11 1.71 -10.63
N GLU A 236 37.28 1.75 -11.26
CA GLU A 236 38.18 0.59 -11.38
C GLU A 236 39.11 0.48 -10.18
N ILE A 237 38.66 -0.19 -9.12
CA ILE A 237 39.41 -0.34 -7.86
C ILE A 237 40.78 -1.03 -8.07
N ALA A 238 40.88 -1.92 -9.06
CA ALA A 238 42.09 -2.71 -9.31
C ALA A 238 43.26 -1.90 -9.89
N SER A 239 43.02 -0.73 -10.47
CA SER A 239 44.05 0.13 -11.07
C SER A 239 44.48 1.30 -10.18
N MET A 240 43.86 1.45 -9.01
CA MET A 240 44.13 2.55 -8.09
C MET A 240 45.19 2.17 -7.04
N THR A 241 46.01 3.14 -6.65
CA THR A 241 46.87 2.94 -5.48
C THR A 241 46.01 2.95 -4.20
N PRO A 242 46.42 2.23 -3.13
CA PRO A 242 45.68 2.21 -1.87
C PRO A 242 45.38 3.61 -1.29
N LEU A 243 46.29 4.57 -1.51
CA LEU A 243 46.13 5.94 -1.04
C LEU A 243 45.09 6.72 -1.86
N GLU A 244 45.04 6.53 -3.17
CA GLU A 244 44.04 7.14 -4.05
C GLU A 244 42.64 6.59 -3.77
N ALA A 245 42.52 5.28 -3.52
CA ALA A 245 41.26 4.67 -3.12
C ALA A 245 40.74 5.27 -1.81
N LEU A 246 41.62 5.42 -0.81
CA LEU A 246 41.27 6.00 0.48
C LEU A 246 40.84 7.47 0.36
N ASN A 247 41.57 8.26 -0.43
CA ASN A 247 41.25 9.67 -0.68
C ASN A 247 39.93 9.83 -1.44
N THR A 248 39.66 8.94 -2.39
CA THR A 248 38.43 8.95 -3.18
C THR A 248 37.22 8.58 -2.32
N LEU A 249 37.33 7.56 -1.49
CA LEU A 249 36.30 7.20 -0.50
C LEU A 249 36.05 8.34 0.49
N ASN A 250 37.10 9.01 0.98
CA ASN A 250 36.96 10.15 1.87
C ASN A 250 36.24 11.33 1.20
N ARG A 251 36.51 11.60 -0.09
CA ARG A 251 35.81 12.62 -0.89
C ARG A 251 34.33 12.28 -1.05
N LEU A 252 33.99 11.04 -1.41
CA LEU A 252 32.60 10.59 -1.54
C LEU A 252 31.86 10.66 -0.20
N GLN A 253 32.51 10.22 0.88
CA GLN A 253 31.94 10.32 2.23
C GLN A 253 31.72 11.78 2.65
N SER A 254 32.62 12.69 2.29
CA SER A 254 32.48 14.13 2.57
C SER A 254 31.34 14.75 1.78
N LYS A 255 31.14 14.36 0.51
CA LYS A 255 29.97 14.77 -0.30
C LYS A 255 28.66 14.34 0.38
N LEU A 256 28.61 13.14 0.96
CA LEU A 256 27.45 12.64 1.70
C LEU A 256 27.28 13.33 3.07
N LYS A 257 28.36 13.55 3.83
CA LYS A 257 28.30 14.17 5.17
C LYS A 257 27.99 15.66 5.14
N ASN A 258 28.50 16.41 4.15
CA ASN A 258 28.19 17.83 4.02
C ASN A 258 26.71 18.11 3.72
N ARG A 259 25.92 17.10 3.34
CA ARG A 259 24.44 17.19 3.34
C ARG A 259 23.85 17.14 4.76
N TRP A 260 24.41 16.33 5.66
CA TRP A 260 23.88 16.13 7.01
C TRP A 260 24.30 17.23 7.99
N SER A 261 25.49 17.83 7.82
CA SER A 261 25.99 18.90 8.70
C SER A 261 25.25 20.24 8.55
N VAL A 262 24.57 20.47 7.42
CA VAL A 262 23.78 21.70 7.18
C VAL A 262 22.38 21.61 7.80
N THR A 263 21.91 20.41 8.15
CA THR A 263 20.57 20.22 8.77
C THR A 263 20.61 20.33 10.31
N VAL A 264 21.79 20.29 10.94
CA VAL A 264 21.92 20.31 12.43
C VAL A 264 22.16 21.71 13.00
N VAL A 265 22.05 22.78 12.19
CA VAL A 265 22.09 24.18 12.69
C VAL A 265 20.88 24.95 12.15
N GLN A 266 19.68 24.52 12.53
CA GLN A 266 18.49 25.35 12.74
C GLN A 266 17.39 24.46 13.32
N GLY A 267 17.22 24.52 14.63
CA GLY A 267 16.24 23.76 15.41
C GLY A 267 16.84 23.24 16.70
#